data_AF-A0A2R6Q7M2-F1
#
_entry.id   AF-A0A2R6Q7M2-F1
#
_cell.length_a   1.000
_cell.length_b   1.000
_cell.length_c   1.000
_cell.angle_alpha   90.00
_cell.angle_beta   90.00
_cell.angle_gamma   90.00
#
_symmetry.space_group_name_H-M   'P 1'
#
loop_
_entity.id
_entity.type
_entity.pdbx_description
1 polymer ?
#
loop_
_entity_poly.entity_id
_entity_poly.type
_entity_poly.pdbx_seq_one_letter_code
_entity_poly.pdbx_strand_id
1 'polypeptide(L)'
;MTRLFRSKSCGVGRTNGTMFHLSPPSPSPYIPKDGKHDEEEEEEEEEEEEEEDEDSPVTTPFIISPERRYRQRHREESHNHQFPVLDILAAVLRKSLVTCSVEREDVASSMDIGWPTDVRHVSHVTFDRFHGFLGLPVELEPELPRKVPSASVSVFGVSANSMQCSHDKNGNSVPTILLMMQKRLYSEGGLQAEGIFRINAENSQEEYVRNQLNKGVVPRGIDVHCLAGLIKAWFRELPAGVLDCLTPEQVMHCNTEDECTQLVKLLPPTEAALLDWAINLMADVVQYENHNKMNARNIAMVFAPNMTQLWVKWLITSV
;
A
#
# COMPACT_ATOMS: atom_id res chain seq x y z
N MET A 1 24.76 -3.62 -63.10
CA MET A 1 23.32 -3.39 -63.32
C MET A 1 22.98 -1.99 -62.84
N THR A 2 22.76 -1.10 -63.79
CA THR A 2 22.57 0.35 -63.70
C THR A 2 21.10 0.70 -63.89
N ARG A 3 20.57 1.62 -63.07
CA ARG A 3 19.49 2.61 -63.36
C ARG A 3 19.68 3.71 -62.29
N LEU A 4 20.01 4.99 -62.48
CA LEU A 4 19.92 5.99 -63.57
C LEU A 4 18.51 6.19 -64.13
N PHE A 5 17.90 7.35 -63.81
CA PHE A 5 17.31 8.41 -64.67
C PHE A 5 16.60 9.42 -63.72
N ARG A 6 17.01 10.70 -63.56
CA ARG A 6 16.84 11.90 -64.43
C ARG A 6 15.35 12.29 -64.55
N SER A 7 14.82 13.52 -64.52
CA SER A 7 15.14 14.91 -64.13
C SER A 7 13.91 15.78 -64.54
N LYS A 8 13.80 17.03 -64.03
CA LYS A 8 13.20 18.24 -64.68
C LYS A 8 11.65 18.30 -64.81
N SER A 9 10.94 19.44 -64.82
CA SER A 9 11.17 20.89 -64.62
C SER A 9 9.82 21.65 -64.89
N CYS A 10 9.80 22.97 -64.60
CA CYS A 10 8.87 24.04 -65.06
C CYS A 10 7.50 24.16 -64.37
N GLY A 11 6.95 25.35 -64.07
CA GLY A 11 7.35 26.76 -64.33
C GLY A 11 6.75 27.69 -63.25
N VAL A 12 7.41 28.78 -62.88
CA VAL A 12 7.33 30.15 -63.45
C VAL A 12 5.90 30.65 -63.68
N GLY A 13 5.44 31.48 -62.74
CA GLY A 13 4.37 32.46 -62.88
C GLY A 13 4.74 33.69 -62.05
N ARG A 14 4.92 34.83 -62.73
CA ARG A 14 5.57 36.07 -62.28
C ARG A 14 4.57 37.20 -62.46
N THR A 15 4.31 38.01 -61.42
CA THR A 15 3.89 39.44 -61.46
C THR A 15 3.80 39.94 -60.01
N ASN A 16 4.77 40.72 -59.52
CA ASN A 16 4.87 42.19 -59.54
C ASN A 16 4.03 42.88 -58.44
N GLY A 17 4.70 43.64 -57.56
CA GLY A 17 4.09 44.77 -56.85
C GLY A 17 4.60 45.08 -55.45
N THR A 18 5.70 45.84 -55.35
CA THR A 18 5.96 46.95 -54.39
C THR A 18 5.71 46.70 -52.89
N MET A 19 6.74 46.47 -52.06
CA MET A 19 7.59 47.47 -51.37
C MET A 19 6.79 48.42 -50.45
N PHE A 20 6.91 48.27 -49.12
CA PHE A 20 7.24 49.33 -48.14
C PHE A 20 7.48 48.73 -46.75
N HIS A 21 8.55 49.19 -46.11
CA HIS A 21 8.97 48.94 -44.72
C HIS A 21 7.91 49.41 -43.69
N LEU A 22 7.91 48.80 -42.50
CA LEU A 22 8.18 49.44 -41.19
C LEU A 22 7.67 48.57 -40.02
N SER A 23 8.57 48.18 -39.12
CA SER A 23 8.29 47.94 -37.69
C SER A 23 8.79 49.15 -36.90
N PRO A 24 8.53 49.28 -35.58
CA PRO A 24 7.35 49.01 -34.75
C PRO A 24 6.88 50.32 -34.05
N PRO A 25 5.98 50.29 -33.03
CA PRO A 25 6.50 50.68 -31.71
C PRO A 25 5.81 50.00 -30.50
N SER A 26 6.58 49.84 -29.42
CA SER A 26 6.13 50.01 -28.03
C SER A 26 6.87 51.24 -27.47
N PRO A 27 6.29 52.03 -26.54
CA PRO A 27 6.64 51.81 -25.12
C PRO A 27 5.59 52.25 -24.05
N SER A 28 5.40 51.39 -23.03
CA SER A 28 5.42 51.69 -21.57
C SER A 28 4.34 52.63 -20.95
N PRO A 29 4.34 52.90 -19.62
CA PRO A 29 4.11 52.03 -18.44
C PRO A 29 2.97 52.55 -17.53
N TYR A 30 2.30 51.69 -16.74
CA TYR A 30 1.53 52.16 -15.56
C TYR A 30 1.52 51.13 -14.41
N ILE A 31 2.17 51.50 -13.31
CA ILE A 31 1.95 51.13 -11.89
C ILE A 31 2.02 52.51 -11.18
N PRO A 32 1.09 52.91 -10.28
CA PRO A 32 1.05 52.39 -8.88
C PRO A 32 -0.35 52.52 -8.19
N LYS A 33 -0.67 52.17 -6.93
CA LYS A 33 0.00 51.92 -5.64
C LYS A 33 -0.95 51.10 -4.74
N ASP A 34 -0.35 50.39 -3.78
CA ASP A 34 -0.70 50.20 -2.36
C ASP A 34 -2.17 50.11 -1.91
N GLY A 35 -2.48 49.00 -1.23
CA GLY A 35 -3.66 48.83 -0.39
C GLY A 35 -3.51 47.59 0.48
N LYS A 36 -2.72 47.72 1.55
CA LYS A 36 -2.66 46.79 2.67
C LYS A 36 -3.97 46.91 3.45
N HIS A 37 -4.72 45.82 3.58
CA HIS A 37 -5.71 45.63 4.64
C HIS A 37 -5.60 44.19 5.13
N ASP A 38 -5.45 44.12 6.44
CA ASP A 38 -5.42 42.95 7.27
C ASP A 38 -6.83 42.34 7.30
N GLU A 39 -6.95 41.06 6.97
CA GLU A 39 -8.09 40.25 7.38
C GLU A 39 -7.50 38.97 7.98
N GLU A 40 -7.48 38.97 9.31
CA GLU A 40 -7.28 37.81 10.17
C GLU A 40 -8.51 36.91 9.99
N GLU A 41 -8.34 35.76 9.35
CA GLU A 41 -9.35 34.70 9.39
C GLU A 41 -8.91 33.72 10.49
N GLU A 42 -9.52 33.88 11.66
CA GLU A 42 -9.52 32.90 12.74
C GLU A 42 -10.36 31.70 12.28
N GLU A 43 -9.71 30.55 12.06
CA GLU A 43 -10.43 29.27 11.94
C GLU A 43 -10.62 28.72 13.37
N GLU A 44 -11.86 28.76 13.85
CA GLU A 44 -12.32 28.11 15.07
C GLU A 44 -12.27 26.57 14.86
N GLU A 45 -11.39 25.89 15.57
CA GLU A 45 -11.42 24.42 15.69
C GLU A 45 -12.49 24.03 16.72
N GLU A 46 -13.56 23.36 16.27
CA GLU A 46 -14.56 22.75 17.15
C GLU A 46 -13.94 21.51 17.83
N GLU A 47 -13.79 21.57 19.15
CA GLU A 47 -13.41 20.43 20.00
C GLU A 47 -14.61 19.46 20.13
N GLU A 48 -14.51 18.26 19.56
CA GLU A 48 -15.43 17.16 19.90
C GLU A 48 -14.89 16.41 21.14
N GLU A 49 -15.60 16.55 22.27
CA GLU A 49 -15.38 15.79 23.49
C GLU A 49 -15.82 14.32 23.31
N GLU A 50 -14.90 13.36 23.33
CA GLU A 50 -15.23 11.94 23.49
C GLU A 50 -15.22 11.58 24.98
N GLU A 51 -16.40 11.20 25.51
CA GLU A 51 -16.52 10.69 26.89
C GLU A 51 -15.97 9.27 27.03
N GLU A 52 -15.17 9.07 28.09
CA GLU A 52 -14.59 7.80 28.54
C GLU A 52 -15.65 6.93 29.23
N ASP A 53 -15.77 5.65 28.84
CA ASP A 53 -16.36 4.62 29.68
C ASP A 53 -15.33 3.51 29.95
N GLU A 54 -14.68 3.60 31.12
CA GLU A 54 -14.01 2.48 31.78
C GLU A 54 -15.05 1.44 32.25
N ASP A 55 -14.86 0.16 31.92
CA ASP A 55 -14.59 -0.85 32.96
C ASP A 55 -14.32 -2.25 32.37
N SER A 56 -13.24 -2.86 32.83
CA SER A 56 -13.00 -4.31 32.79
C SER A 56 -12.74 -4.72 34.25
N PRO A 57 -13.17 -5.91 34.76
CA PRO A 57 -12.30 -7.07 34.57
C PRO A 57 -12.95 -8.50 34.67
N VAL A 58 -12.39 -9.42 33.87
CA VAL A 58 -11.78 -10.72 34.26
C VAL A 58 -12.66 -11.94 34.68
N THR A 59 -12.21 -13.10 34.17
CA THR A 59 -12.23 -14.50 34.69
C THR A 59 -13.40 -15.47 34.41
N THR A 60 -13.04 -16.50 33.60
CA THR A 60 -13.24 -17.97 33.74
C THR A 60 -14.49 -18.56 34.39
N PRO A 61 -15.14 -19.57 33.78
CA PRO A 61 -16.14 -20.37 34.45
C PRO A 61 -15.61 -21.75 34.89
N PHE A 62 -15.80 -22.08 36.16
CA PHE A 62 -15.90 -23.46 36.64
C PHE A 62 -16.87 -23.50 37.83
N ILE A 63 -17.74 -24.53 37.83
CA ILE A 63 -18.30 -25.25 39.01
C ILE A 63 -19.69 -24.82 39.58
N ILE A 64 -20.66 -25.74 39.35
CA ILE A 64 -21.70 -26.31 40.24
C ILE A 64 -23.11 -25.66 40.38
N SER A 65 -24.09 -26.49 39.96
CA SER A 65 -25.46 -26.76 40.44
C SER A 65 -26.53 -25.67 40.57
N PRO A 66 -27.77 -25.97 40.13
CA PRO A 66 -28.97 -25.38 40.70
C PRO A 66 -29.64 -26.35 41.69
N GLU A 67 -30.07 -25.81 42.82
CA GLU A 67 -31.01 -26.46 43.73
C GLU A 67 -32.34 -25.67 43.76
N ARG A 68 -33.43 -26.42 43.94
CA ARG A 68 -34.77 -26.04 44.48
C ARG A 68 -35.88 -25.65 43.48
N ARG A 69 -36.94 -26.46 43.46
CA ARG A 69 -38.18 -26.28 44.29
C ARG A 69 -39.16 -27.43 43.96
N TYR A 70 -39.42 -28.32 44.91
CA TYR A 70 -40.61 -28.35 45.79
C TYR A 70 -41.97 -28.46 45.07
N ARG A 71 -42.54 -29.67 45.05
CA ARG A 71 -43.98 -29.86 45.35
C ARG A 71 -44.27 -31.28 45.82
N GLN A 72 -44.87 -31.32 46.99
CA GLN A 72 -45.24 -32.48 47.78
C GLN A 72 -46.65 -32.94 47.39
N ARG A 73 -46.88 -34.27 47.34
CA ARG A 73 -48.19 -34.85 47.59
C ARG A 73 -48.06 -36.28 48.10
N HIS A 74 -48.42 -36.47 49.37
CA HIS A 74 -48.69 -37.76 49.99
C HIS A 74 -49.93 -38.41 49.36
N ARG A 75 -49.91 -39.75 49.21
CA ARG A 75 -51.07 -40.58 49.58
C ARG A 75 -50.71 -42.06 49.80
N GLU A 76 -50.96 -42.47 51.04
CA GLU A 76 -51.50 -43.75 51.56
C GLU A 76 -50.84 -45.12 51.30
N GLU A 77 -50.87 -45.88 52.39
CA GLU A 77 -50.33 -47.20 52.70
C GLU A 77 -50.91 -48.35 51.87
N SER A 78 -50.15 -49.44 51.75
CA SER A 78 -50.63 -50.79 52.12
C SER A 78 -49.46 -51.78 52.20
N HIS A 79 -49.43 -52.50 53.33
CA HIS A 79 -48.56 -53.64 53.61
C HIS A 79 -48.69 -54.75 52.54
N ASN A 80 -47.57 -55.33 52.11
CA ASN A 80 -47.44 -56.78 52.11
C ASN A 80 -45.97 -57.22 52.07
N HIS A 81 -45.62 -58.17 52.94
CA HIS A 81 -44.31 -58.82 52.96
C HIS A 81 -44.10 -59.76 51.76
N GLN A 82 -42.82 -59.91 51.37
CA GLN A 82 -42.16 -61.05 50.70
C GLN A 82 -41.35 -60.61 49.46
N PHE A 83 -40.07 -60.92 49.23
CA PHE A 83 -39.11 -61.88 49.79
C PHE A 83 -37.67 -61.29 49.68
N PRO A 84 -36.82 -61.36 50.73
CA PRO A 84 -35.44 -60.84 50.69
C PRO A 84 -34.53 -61.52 49.65
N VAL A 85 -34.95 -62.68 49.12
CA VAL A 85 -34.19 -63.43 48.11
C VAL A 85 -34.26 -62.74 46.74
N LEU A 86 -35.35 -62.06 46.39
CA LEU A 86 -35.47 -61.35 45.11
C LEU A 86 -34.63 -60.08 45.07
N ASP A 87 -34.48 -59.37 46.20
CA ASP A 87 -33.59 -58.22 46.30
C ASP A 87 -32.12 -58.61 46.26
N ILE A 88 -31.76 -59.76 46.85
CA ILE A 88 -30.42 -60.33 46.73
C ILE A 88 -30.18 -60.80 45.30
N LEU A 89 -31.15 -61.46 44.64
CA LEU A 89 -31.03 -61.85 43.23
C LEU A 89 -30.91 -60.63 42.31
N ALA A 90 -31.67 -59.57 42.56
CA ALA A 90 -31.61 -58.31 41.82
C ALA A 90 -30.30 -57.54 42.10
N ALA A 91 -29.73 -57.64 43.30
CA ALA A 91 -28.42 -57.07 43.62
C ALA A 91 -27.28 -57.87 42.97
N VAL A 92 -27.39 -59.21 42.92
CA VAL A 92 -26.44 -60.10 42.26
C VAL A 92 -26.54 -59.95 40.74
N LEU A 93 -27.73 -59.82 40.15
CA LEU A 93 -27.91 -59.53 38.73
C LEU A 93 -27.40 -58.12 38.37
N ARG A 94 -27.63 -57.12 39.23
CA ARG A 94 -27.02 -55.78 39.06
C ARG A 94 -25.50 -55.80 39.14
N LYS A 95 -24.92 -56.64 40.01
CA LYS A 95 -23.46 -56.86 40.09
C LYS A 95 -22.91 -57.75 38.97
N SER A 96 -23.71 -58.67 38.44
CA SER A 96 -23.33 -59.60 37.37
C SER A 96 -23.48 -58.99 35.97
N LEU A 97 -24.33 -57.97 35.79
CA LEU A 97 -24.37 -57.14 34.57
C LEU A 97 -23.19 -56.16 34.49
N VAL A 98 -22.42 -55.99 35.57
CA VAL A 98 -21.22 -55.15 35.62
C VAL A 98 -19.96 -55.91 35.15
N THR A 99 -20.01 -57.21 34.85
CA THR A 99 -18.81 -58.00 34.48
C THR A 99 -18.74 -58.45 33.02
N CYS A 100 -19.66 -58.00 32.15
CA CYS A 100 -19.54 -58.11 30.70
C CYS A 100 -19.91 -56.81 29.98
N SER A 101 -19.90 -55.67 30.68
CA SER A 101 -19.57 -54.44 29.98
C SER A 101 -18.06 -54.46 29.89
N VAL A 102 -17.54 -54.81 28.71
CA VAL A 102 -16.23 -54.29 28.34
C VAL A 102 -16.38 -52.79 28.56
N GLU A 103 -15.78 -52.26 29.63
CA GLU A 103 -15.35 -50.87 29.62
C GLU A 103 -14.41 -50.83 28.42
N ARG A 104 -15.00 -50.55 27.25
CA ARG A 104 -14.28 -49.78 26.29
C ARG A 104 -14.11 -48.49 27.06
N GLU A 105 -12.94 -48.31 27.64
CA GLU A 105 -12.36 -46.98 27.69
C GLU A 105 -12.38 -46.53 26.22
N ASP A 106 -13.52 -45.97 25.82
CA ASP A 106 -13.73 -45.28 24.57
C ASP A 106 -12.94 -43.97 24.70
N VAL A 107 -11.62 -44.08 24.77
CA VAL A 107 -10.72 -43.13 24.16
C VAL A 107 -10.51 -43.57 22.71
N ALA A 108 -11.58 -44.03 22.05
CA ALA A 108 -11.73 -43.77 20.65
C ALA A 108 -11.90 -42.25 20.56
N SER A 109 -10.78 -41.54 20.42
CA SER A 109 -10.77 -40.32 19.62
C SER A 109 -11.57 -40.66 18.37
N SER A 110 -12.82 -40.22 18.35
CA SER A 110 -13.68 -40.32 17.18
C SER A 110 -12.92 -39.58 16.10
N MET A 111 -12.19 -40.30 15.26
CA MET A 111 -11.76 -39.76 13.98
C MET A 111 -13.05 -39.56 13.21
N ASP A 112 -13.63 -38.38 13.34
CA ASP A 112 -14.70 -37.88 12.48
C ASP A 112 -14.09 -37.72 11.09
N ILE A 113 -14.11 -38.82 10.33
CA ILE A 113 -13.74 -38.81 8.92
C ILE A 113 -14.91 -38.10 8.22
N GLY A 114 -14.66 -36.89 7.73
CA GLY A 114 -15.63 -36.11 6.96
C GLY A 114 -16.14 -36.87 5.73
N TRP A 115 -17.22 -36.37 5.13
CA TRP A 115 -17.80 -37.01 3.94
C TRP A 115 -16.77 -37.13 2.81
N PRO A 116 -16.81 -38.17 1.96
CA PRO A 116 -15.87 -38.33 0.84
C PRO A 116 -15.86 -37.15 -0.16
N THR A 117 -16.88 -36.30 -0.11
CA THR A 117 -17.02 -35.07 -0.89
C THR A 117 -16.51 -33.82 -0.16
N ASP A 118 -16.22 -33.90 1.13
CA ASP A 118 -15.67 -32.82 1.96
C ASP A 118 -14.14 -32.79 1.87
N VAL A 119 -13.62 -32.86 0.64
CA VAL A 119 -12.19 -32.76 0.35
C VAL A 119 -11.89 -31.30 0.03
N ARG A 120 -11.18 -30.63 0.95
CA ARG A 120 -10.68 -29.27 0.74
C ARG A 120 -9.35 -29.34 -0.02
N HIS A 121 -9.34 -28.91 -1.27
CA HIS A 121 -8.10 -28.72 -2.01
C HIS A 121 -7.44 -27.41 -1.57
N VAL A 122 -6.42 -27.52 -0.72
CA VAL A 122 -5.61 -26.37 -0.31
C VAL A 122 -4.53 -26.15 -1.37
N SER A 123 -4.56 -24.99 -2.02
CA SER A 123 -3.52 -24.58 -2.96
C SER A 123 -2.57 -23.62 -2.28
N HIS A 124 -1.28 -23.95 -2.28
CA HIS A 124 -0.24 -23.10 -1.72
C HIS A 124 0.20 -22.07 -2.76
N VAL A 125 -0.29 -20.84 -2.62
CA VAL A 125 0.10 -19.72 -3.47
C VAL A 125 1.15 -18.88 -2.75
N THR A 126 2.27 -18.61 -3.43
CA THR A 126 3.31 -17.69 -2.94
C THR A 126 3.46 -16.52 -3.88
N PHE A 127 3.89 -15.36 -3.38
CA PHE A 127 4.18 -14.20 -4.22
C PHE A 127 5.69 -14.03 -4.35
N ASP A 128 6.19 -14.13 -5.58
CA ASP A 128 7.57 -13.80 -5.94
C ASP A 128 7.62 -12.40 -6.55
N ARG A 129 8.60 -11.60 -6.12
CA ARG A 129 8.72 -10.21 -6.55
C ARG A 129 9.02 -10.05 -8.04
N PHE A 130 9.59 -11.05 -8.72
CA PHE A 130 9.92 -10.94 -10.15
C PHE A 130 8.96 -11.74 -11.05
N HIS A 131 8.40 -12.82 -10.52
CA HIS A 131 7.57 -13.77 -11.26
C HIS A 131 6.07 -13.68 -10.89
N GLY A 132 5.71 -12.85 -9.91
CA GLY A 132 4.32 -12.70 -9.46
C GLY A 132 3.88 -13.90 -8.61
N PHE A 133 2.59 -14.24 -8.68
CA PHE A 133 2.06 -15.37 -7.92
C PHE A 133 2.51 -16.71 -8.51
N LEU A 134 3.08 -17.57 -7.67
CA LEU A 134 3.49 -18.94 -7.96
C LEU A 134 2.53 -19.92 -7.27
N GLY A 135 2.23 -21.05 -7.91
CA GLY A 135 1.34 -22.07 -7.35
C GLY A 135 -0.15 -21.73 -7.42
N LEU A 136 -0.53 -20.75 -8.25
CA LEU A 136 -1.94 -20.45 -8.53
C LEU A 136 -2.62 -21.64 -9.23
N PRO A 137 -3.82 -22.04 -8.77
CA PRO A 137 -4.67 -22.98 -9.49
C PRO A 137 -4.97 -22.48 -10.91
N VAL A 138 -4.96 -23.40 -11.87
CA VAL A 138 -5.19 -23.09 -13.30
C VAL A 138 -6.56 -22.43 -13.52
N GLU A 139 -7.51 -22.68 -12.61
CA GLU A 139 -8.84 -22.09 -12.61
C GLU A 139 -8.84 -20.59 -12.27
N LEU A 140 -7.86 -20.12 -11.49
CA LEU A 140 -7.72 -18.72 -11.05
C LEU A 140 -6.77 -17.91 -11.93
N GLU A 141 -5.96 -18.57 -12.78
CA GLU A 141 -5.08 -17.90 -13.75
C GLU A 141 -5.79 -16.95 -14.73
N PRO A 142 -7.04 -17.21 -15.21
CA PRO A 142 -7.73 -16.31 -16.13
C PRO A 142 -8.21 -15.00 -15.50
N GLU A 143 -8.47 -15.01 -14.19
CA GLU A 143 -9.02 -13.87 -13.44
C GLU A 143 -7.93 -12.92 -12.93
N LEU A 144 -6.69 -13.39 -12.84
CA LEU A 144 -5.56 -12.61 -12.37
C LEU A 144 -4.69 -12.16 -13.54
N PRO A 145 -4.38 -10.85 -13.67
CA PRO A 145 -3.32 -10.40 -14.54
C PRO A 145 -2.04 -11.17 -14.20
N ARG A 146 -1.38 -11.77 -15.20
CA ARG A 146 -0.13 -12.56 -15.02
C ARG A 146 1.00 -11.79 -14.30
N LYS A 147 0.86 -10.47 -14.17
CA LYS A 147 1.75 -9.56 -13.47
C LYS A 147 0.93 -8.55 -12.70
N VAL A 148 0.42 -8.96 -11.54
CA VAL A 148 -0.13 -8.02 -10.56
C VAL A 148 1.00 -7.10 -10.05
N PRO A 149 0.72 -5.82 -9.80
CA PRO A 149 1.76 -4.88 -9.38
C PRO A 149 2.25 -5.13 -7.94
N SER A 150 1.45 -5.84 -7.13
CA SER A 150 1.68 -6.10 -5.71
C SER A 150 1.05 -7.44 -5.31
N ALA A 151 1.52 -8.01 -4.19
CA ALA A 151 0.85 -9.11 -3.51
C ALA A 151 -0.52 -8.73 -2.93
N SER A 152 -0.81 -7.42 -2.88
CA SER A 152 -2.09 -6.87 -2.40
C SER A 152 -2.87 -6.18 -3.52
N VAL A 153 -4.11 -5.81 -3.24
CA VAL A 153 -4.98 -5.04 -4.16
C VAL A 153 -4.47 -3.61 -4.39
N SER A 154 -3.68 -3.07 -3.46
CA SER A 154 -3.13 -1.72 -3.53
C SER A 154 -1.65 -1.71 -3.91
N VAL A 155 -1.23 -0.66 -4.62
CA VAL A 155 0.19 -0.36 -4.85
C VAL A 155 0.72 0.75 -3.93
N PHE A 156 -0.16 1.41 -3.18
CA PHE A 156 0.16 2.40 -2.16
C PHE A 156 -0.11 1.83 -0.76
N GLY A 157 0.61 2.27 0.27
CA GLY A 157 0.39 1.74 1.63
C GLY A 157 1.04 0.38 1.89
N VAL A 158 1.85 -0.15 0.96
CA VAL A 158 2.31 -1.54 0.98
C VAL A 158 3.83 -1.60 0.94
N SER A 159 4.41 -2.55 1.66
CA SER A 159 5.87 -2.73 1.70
C SER A 159 6.42 -2.97 0.30
N ALA A 160 7.53 -2.31 -0.03
CA ALA A 160 8.26 -2.55 -1.27
C ALA A 160 8.65 -4.03 -1.44
N ASN A 161 8.87 -4.76 -0.35
CA ASN A 161 9.18 -6.20 -0.36
C ASN A 161 8.02 -7.07 -0.86
N SER A 162 6.79 -6.56 -0.83
CA SER A 162 5.59 -7.23 -1.35
C SER A 162 5.19 -6.75 -2.76
N MET A 163 6.00 -5.88 -3.37
CA MET A 163 5.76 -5.35 -4.71
C MET A 163 6.44 -6.19 -5.78
N GLN A 164 5.80 -6.24 -6.96
CA GLN A 164 6.47 -6.73 -8.15
C GLN A 164 7.57 -5.76 -8.56
N CYS A 165 8.76 -6.28 -8.83
CA CYS A 165 9.97 -5.53 -9.11
C CYS A 165 10.56 -5.87 -10.47
N SER A 166 11.35 -4.93 -10.97
CA SER A 166 12.18 -5.08 -12.15
C SER A 166 13.48 -4.31 -11.93
N HIS A 167 14.43 -4.50 -12.84
CA HIS A 167 15.73 -3.85 -12.74
C HIS A 167 15.71 -2.50 -13.47
N ASP A 168 16.25 -1.47 -12.82
CA ASP A 168 16.51 -0.18 -13.47
C ASP A 168 17.79 -0.22 -14.33
N LYS A 169 18.22 0.95 -14.83
CA LYS A 169 19.44 1.09 -15.64
C LYS A 169 20.74 0.79 -14.87
N ASN A 170 20.71 0.89 -13.54
CA ASN A 170 21.85 0.68 -12.64
C ASN A 170 21.88 -0.75 -12.07
N GLY A 171 20.86 -1.57 -12.35
CA GLY A 171 20.71 -2.93 -11.82
C GLY A 171 20.02 -2.99 -10.46
N ASN A 172 19.42 -1.90 -9.98
CA ASN A 172 18.66 -1.87 -8.74
C ASN A 172 17.32 -2.58 -8.90
N SER A 173 16.91 -3.33 -7.88
CA SER A 173 15.58 -3.94 -7.81
C SER A 173 14.55 -2.93 -7.33
N VAL A 174 13.76 -2.39 -8.27
CA VAL A 174 12.78 -1.32 -8.01
C VAL A 174 11.37 -1.81 -8.36
N PRO A 175 10.34 -1.45 -7.57
CA PRO A 175 8.95 -1.72 -7.92
C PRO A 175 8.61 -1.33 -9.35
N THR A 176 8.07 -2.26 -10.12
CA THR A 176 7.79 -2.10 -11.55
C THR A 176 6.85 -0.91 -11.78
N ILE A 177 5.93 -0.64 -10.86
CA ILE A 177 5.01 0.49 -10.95
C ILE A 177 5.74 1.85 -10.93
N LEU A 178 6.80 2.01 -10.13
CA LEU A 178 7.62 3.22 -10.10
C LEU A 178 8.33 3.42 -11.44
N LEU A 179 8.92 2.36 -11.99
CA LEU A 179 9.58 2.40 -13.31
C LEU A 179 8.59 2.77 -14.42
N MET A 180 7.35 2.26 -14.35
CA MET A 180 6.30 2.61 -15.31
C MET A 180 5.87 4.07 -15.18
N MET A 181 5.70 4.58 -13.96
CA MET A 181 5.37 5.99 -13.71
C MET A 181 6.51 6.91 -14.19
N GLN A 182 7.76 6.62 -13.86
CA GLN A 182 8.92 7.39 -14.35
C GLN A 182 8.99 7.39 -15.88
N LYS A 183 8.84 6.23 -16.52
CA LYS A 183 8.85 6.14 -17.99
C LYS A 183 7.74 6.99 -18.61
N ARG A 184 6.54 6.98 -18.03
CA ARG A 184 5.41 7.80 -18.48
C ARG A 184 5.74 9.29 -18.32
N LEU A 185 6.22 9.69 -17.14
CA LEU A 185 6.64 11.06 -16.83
C LEU A 185 7.63 11.59 -17.86
N TYR A 186 8.63 10.77 -18.24
CA TYR A 186 9.65 11.17 -19.20
C TYR A 186 9.06 11.28 -20.61
N SER A 187 8.22 10.31 -21.01
CA SER A 187 7.61 10.29 -22.35
C SER A 187 6.63 11.44 -22.60
N GLU A 188 6.03 11.99 -21.54
CA GLU A 188 5.06 13.10 -21.61
C GLU A 188 5.73 14.47 -21.37
N GLY A 189 7.07 14.52 -21.34
CA GLY A 189 7.80 15.79 -21.19
C GLY A 189 7.85 16.33 -19.76
N GLY A 190 7.55 15.51 -18.75
CA GLY A 190 7.52 15.93 -17.34
C GLY A 190 8.84 16.51 -16.82
N LEU A 191 9.99 16.13 -17.40
CA LEU A 191 11.29 16.73 -17.04
C LEU A 191 11.40 18.21 -17.41
N GLN A 192 10.63 18.70 -18.38
CA GLN A 192 10.62 20.10 -18.81
C GLN A 192 9.45 20.90 -18.22
N ALA A 193 8.51 20.23 -17.55
CA ALA A 193 7.33 20.87 -16.98
C ALA A 193 7.71 21.80 -15.81
N GLU A 194 7.29 23.05 -15.89
CA GLU A 194 7.60 24.06 -14.89
C GLU A 194 7.04 23.67 -13.52
N GLY A 195 7.88 23.68 -12.48
CA GLY A 195 7.47 23.33 -11.12
C GLY A 195 7.16 21.84 -10.92
N ILE A 196 7.70 20.94 -11.76
CA ILE A 196 7.52 19.49 -11.58
C ILE A 196 7.91 19.05 -10.14
N PHE A 197 7.13 18.13 -9.55
CA PHE A 197 7.17 17.73 -8.13
C PHE A 197 6.80 18.81 -7.09
N ARG A 198 6.72 20.10 -7.46
CA ARG A 198 6.29 21.17 -6.56
C ARG A 198 4.81 21.49 -6.68
N ILE A 199 4.28 21.53 -7.90
CA ILE A 199 2.87 21.85 -8.16
C ILE A 199 2.00 20.63 -7.85
N ASN A 200 0.90 20.86 -7.14
CA ASN A 200 -0.13 19.84 -6.89
C ASN A 200 -1.11 19.81 -8.07
N ALA A 201 -1.51 18.61 -8.47
CA ALA A 201 -2.53 18.43 -9.50
C ALA A 201 -3.94 18.44 -8.91
N GLU A 202 -4.94 18.31 -9.77
CA GLU A 202 -6.33 18.19 -9.35
C GLU A 202 -6.61 16.85 -8.65
N ASN A 203 -7.24 16.88 -7.48
CA ASN A 203 -7.51 15.70 -6.64
C ASN A 203 -8.33 14.61 -7.38
N SER A 204 -9.29 15.02 -8.21
CA SER A 204 -10.14 14.10 -8.99
C SER A 204 -9.33 13.24 -9.96
N GLN A 205 -8.31 13.83 -10.61
CA GLN A 205 -7.41 13.13 -11.50
C GLN A 205 -6.50 12.19 -10.72
N GLU A 206 -6.02 12.61 -9.56
CA GLU A 206 -5.16 11.79 -8.71
C GLU A 206 -5.85 10.48 -8.29
N GLU A 207 -7.11 10.55 -7.84
CA GLU A 207 -7.88 9.36 -7.46
C GLU A 207 -8.10 8.41 -8.65
N TYR A 208 -8.45 8.97 -9.82
CA TYR A 208 -8.58 8.18 -11.04
C TYR A 208 -7.29 7.45 -11.40
N VAL A 209 -6.15 8.15 -11.38
CA VAL A 209 -4.85 7.55 -11.73
C VAL A 209 -4.45 6.52 -10.67
N ARG A 210 -4.63 6.79 -9.38
CA ARG A 210 -4.38 5.83 -8.28
C ARG A 210 -5.15 4.52 -8.50
N ASN A 211 -6.42 4.61 -8.89
CA ASN A 211 -7.23 3.42 -9.22
C ASN A 211 -6.70 2.63 -10.43
N GLN A 212 -6.11 3.29 -11.43
CA GLN A 212 -5.45 2.61 -12.54
C GLN A 212 -4.13 1.96 -12.12
N LEU A 213 -3.36 2.62 -11.26
CA LEU A 213 -2.10 2.10 -10.74
C LEU A 213 -2.31 0.83 -9.90
N ASN A 214 -3.37 0.77 -9.10
CA ASN A 214 -3.79 -0.43 -8.37
C ASN A 214 -4.09 -1.62 -9.31
N LYS A 215 -4.51 -1.34 -10.55
CA LYS A 215 -4.70 -2.35 -11.61
C LYS A 215 -3.42 -2.66 -12.39
N GLY A 216 -2.28 -2.06 -12.02
CA GLY A 216 -0.99 -2.19 -12.70
C GLY A 216 -0.89 -1.39 -14.01
N VAL A 217 -1.75 -0.40 -14.23
CA VAL A 217 -1.79 0.39 -15.47
C VAL A 217 -1.45 1.85 -15.19
N VAL A 218 -0.50 2.39 -15.95
CA VAL A 218 -0.23 3.84 -15.97
C VAL A 218 -0.94 4.45 -17.20
N PRO A 219 -2.03 5.21 -17.00
CA PRO A 219 -2.79 5.82 -18.09
C PRO A 219 -1.93 6.80 -18.92
N ARG A 220 -2.40 7.14 -20.12
CA ARG A 220 -1.77 8.13 -21.01
C ARG A 220 -2.56 9.42 -21.00
N GLY A 221 -1.90 10.53 -21.35
CA GLY A 221 -2.54 11.84 -21.44
C GLY A 221 -2.98 12.35 -20.07
N ILE A 222 -2.27 11.95 -19.02
CA ILE A 222 -2.47 12.46 -17.68
C ILE A 222 -1.57 13.66 -17.45
N ASP A 223 -1.94 14.49 -16.47
CA ASP A 223 -1.09 15.59 -16.06
C ASP A 223 0.21 15.03 -15.46
N VAL A 224 1.33 15.58 -15.92
CA VAL A 224 2.67 15.25 -15.43
C VAL A 224 2.84 15.66 -13.97
N HIS A 225 2.16 16.72 -13.50
CA HIS A 225 2.16 17.10 -12.09
C HIS A 225 1.42 16.07 -11.23
N CYS A 226 0.32 15.50 -11.74
CA CYS A 226 -0.42 14.43 -11.07
C CYS A 226 0.47 13.20 -10.90
N LEU A 227 1.14 12.78 -11.97
CA LEU A 227 2.05 11.63 -11.95
C LEU A 227 3.24 11.85 -11.00
N ALA A 228 3.84 13.05 -11.02
CA ALA A 228 4.91 13.43 -10.09
C ALA A 228 4.43 13.44 -8.63
N GLY A 229 3.21 13.93 -8.38
CA GLY A 229 2.54 13.86 -7.08
C GLY A 229 2.39 12.43 -6.58
N LEU A 230 1.92 11.53 -7.44
CA LEU A 230 1.74 10.11 -7.12
C LEU A 230 3.06 9.38 -6.85
N ILE A 231 4.15 9.72 -7.56
CA ILE A 231 5.48 9.18 -7.23
C ILE A 231 5.88 9.59 -5.80
N LYS A 232 5.71 10.86 -5.41
CA LYS A 232 5.98 11.31 -4.03
C LYS A 232 5.08 10.61 -3.02
N ALA A 233 3.78 10.52 -3.33
CA ALA A 233 2.79 9.88 -2.48
C ALA A 233 3.14 8.41 -2.23
N TRP A 234 3.64 7.70 -3.25
CA TRP A 234 4.08 6.31 -3.11
C TRP A 234 5.16 6.13 -2.04
N PHE A 235 6.17 7.00 -1.99
CA PHE A 235 7.20 6.95 -0.95
C PHE A 235 6.65 7.30 0.43
N ARG A 236 5.82 8.35 0.51
CA ARG A 236 5.21 8.81 1.76
C ARG A 236 4.30 7.75 2.39
N GLU A 237 3.57 7.02 1.56
CA GLU A 237 2.62 6.00 1.98
C GLU A 237 3.27 4.62 2.22
N LEU A 238 4.60 4.48 2.11
CA LEU A 238 5.26 3.23 2.51
C LEU A 238 5.01 2.94 4.01
N PRO A 239 4.87 1.67 4.43
CA PRO A 239 4.70 1.32 5.85
C PRO A 239 5.86 1.78 6.75
N ALA A 240 7.07 1.86 6.19
CA ALA A 240 8.23 2.48 6.78
C ALA A 240 8.92 3.31 5.70
N GLY A 241 9.30 4.55 6.01
CA GLY A 241 10.03 5.42 5.10
C GLY A 241 11.40 4.85 4.74
N VAL A 242 11.89 5.19 3.56
CA VAL A 242 13.17 4.68 3.01
C VAL A 242 14.35 4.97 3.94
N LEU A 243 14.31 6.08 4.67
CA LEU A 243 15.36 6.50 5.60
C LEU A 243 15.06 6.15 7.07
N ASP A 244 13.92 5.52 7.38
CA ASP A 244 13.51 5.26 8.77
C ASP A 244 14.35 4.20 9.48
N CYS A 245 15.18 3.44 8.76
CA CYS A 245 16.15 2.52 9.35
C CYS A 245 17.41 3.22 9.89
N LEU A 246 17.57 4.53 9.61
CA LEU A 246 18.66 5.35 10.11
C LEU A 246 18.21 6.14 11.34
N THR A 247 19.10 6.36 12.30
CA THR A 247 18.77 7.19 13.45
C THR A 247 18.81 8.68 13.08
N PRO A 248 18.01 9.55 13.73
CA PRO A 248 18.05 10.99 13.51
C PRO A 248 19.45 11.57 13.68
N GLU A 249 20.21 11.08 14.66
CA GLU A 249 21.58 11.52 14.89
C GLU A 249 22.48 11.19 13.70
N GLN A 250 22.38 9.98 13.15
CA GLN A 250 23.17 9.59 11.99
C GLN A 250 22.87 10.46 10.77
N VAL A 251 21.60 10.82 10.57
CA VAL A 251 21.19 11.70 9.46
C VAL A 251 21.66 13.14 9.69
N MET A 252 21.53 13.69 10.91
CA MET A 252 21.95 15.06 11.22
C MET A 252 23.47 15.26 11.20
N HIS A 253 24.24 14.22 11.51
CA HIS A 253 25.70 14.30 11.51
C HIS A 253 26.31 14.03 10.11
N CYS A 254 25.50 13.62 9.14
CA CYS A 254 25.92 13.40 7.75
C CYS A 254 26.14 14.73 7.03
N ASN A 255 27.37 15.27 7.07
CA ASN A 255 27.67 16.58 6.48
C ASN A 255 28.71 16.49 5.35
N THR A 256 29.32 15.33 5.17
CA THR A 256 30.29 15.07 4.11
C THR A 256 29.82 13.97 3.16
N GLU A 257 30.34 13.99 1.93
CA GLU A 257 30.04 12.98 0.91
C GLU A 257 30.42 11.56 1.37
N ASP A 258 31.56 11.43 2.05
CA ASP A 258 32.05 10.16 2.59
C ASP A 258 31.13 9.60 3.67
N GLU A 259 30.68 10.44 4.61
CA GLU A 259 29.72 10.05 5.65
C GLU A 259 28.40 9.60 5.04
N CYS A 260 27.91 10.31 4.03
CA CYS A 260 26.63 9.95 3.39
C CYS A 260 26.75 8.68 2.55
N THR A 261 27.91 8.43 1.95
CA THR A 261 28.21 7.14 1.33
C THR A 261 28.24 6.00 2.36
N GLN A 262 28.80 6.24 3.55
CA GLN A 262 28.80 5.25 4.63
C GLN A 262 27.39 5.00 5.16
N LEU A 263 26.58 6.05 5.29
CA LEU A 263 25.21 5.97 5.77
C LEU A 263 24.32 5.15 4.82
N VAL A 264 24.44 5.38 3.51
CA VAL A 264 23.71 4.60 2.49
C VAL A 264 24.06 3.11 2.56
N LYS A 265 25.28 2.74 2.96
CA LYS A 265 25.68 1.32 3.13
C LYS A 265 25.00 0.63 4.32
N LEU A 266 24.42 1.39 5.25
CA LEU A 266 23.66 0.84 6.37
C LEU A 266 22.22 0.52 5.98
N LEU A 267 21.73 1.08 4.87
CA LEU A 267 20.37 0.83 4.38
C LEU A 267 20.25 -0.63 3.93
N PRO A 268 19.12 -1.31 4.22
CA PRO A 268 18.87 -2.61 3.64
C PRO A 268 18.75 -2.51 2.11
N PRO A 269 18.96 -3.63 1.38
CA PRO A 269 19.09 -3.59 -0.08
C PRO A 269 17.90 -2.99 -0.81
N THR A 270 16.67 -3.20 -0.32
CA THR A 270 15.45 -2.67 -0.95
C THR A 270 15.39 -1.14 -0.80
N GLU A 271 15.65 -0.62 0.39
CA GLU A 271 15.64 0.81 0.71
C GLU A 271 16.79 1.54 0.00
N ALA A 272 17.98 0.95 -0.03
CA ALA A 272 19.13 1.47 -0.78
C ALA A 272 18.83 1.58 -2.28
N ALA A 273 18.22 0.54 -2.88
CA ALA A 273 17.80 0.54 -4.28
C ALA A 273 16.75 1.61 -4.59
N LEU A 274 15.78 1.81 -3.68
CA LEU A 274 14.77 2.85 -3.81
C LEU A 274 15.36 4.25 -3.69
N LEU A 275 16.29 4.46 -2.75
CA LEU A 275 16.97 5.73 -2.57
C LEU A 275 17.84 6.08 -3.79
N ASP A 276 18.65 5.13 -4.28
CA ASP A 276 19.46 5.34 -5.49
C ASP A 276 18.56 5.70 -6.69
N TRP A 277 17.48 4.95 -6.88
CA TRP A 277 16.52 5.23 -7.95
C TRP A 277 15.93 6.65 -7.83
N ALA A 278 15.53 7.07 -6.63
CA ALA A 278 14.97 8.39 -6.39
C ALA A 278 16.01 9.51 -6.63
N ILE A 279 17.24 9.32 -6.17
CA ILE A 279 18.35 10.26 -6.42
C ILE A 279 18.61 10.41 -7.92
N ASN A 280 18.60 9.30 -8.67
CA ASN A 280 18.75 9.35 -10.12
C ASN A 280 17.61 10.11 -10.80
N LEU A 281 16.36 9.91 -10.37
CA LEU A 281 15.21 10.67 -10.86
C LEU A 281 15.36 12.17 -10.56
N MET A 282 15.75 12.51 -9.32
CA MET A 282 15.99 13.91 -8.91
C MET A 282 17.11 14.55 -9.74
N ALA A 283 18.21 13.82 -9.98
CA ALA A 283 19.31 14.28 -10.82
C ALA A 283 18.87 14.51 -12.27
N ASP A 284 18.05 13.62 -12.83
CA ASP A 284 17.48 13.78 -14.18
C ASP A 284 16.60 15.05 -14.24
N VAL A 285 15.83 15.38 -13.20
CA VAL A 285 15.02 16.62 -13.15
C VAL A 285 15.90 17.88 -13.09
N VAL A 286 16.92 17.87 -12.23
CA VAL A 286 17.84 19.01 -12.05
C VAL A 286 18.60 19.33 -13.34
N GLN A 287 18.92 18.32 -14.16
CA GLN A 287 19.54 18.55 -15.48
C GLN A 287 18.70 19.44 -16.42
N TYR A 288 17.38 19.52 -16.21
CA TYR A 288 16.45 20.36 -16.97
C TYR A 288 16.03 21.63 -16.21
N GLU A 289 16.77 22.05 -15.18
CA GLU A 289 16.42 23.19 -14.31
C GLU A 289 16.12 24.49 -15.07
N ASN A 290 16.78 24.71 -16.21
CA ASN A 290 16.56 25.87 -17.06
C ASN A 290 15.12 25.97 -17.59
N HIS A 291 14.46 24.83 -17.78
CA HIS A 291 13.08 24.73 -18.23
C HIS A 291 12.12 24.59 -17.05
N ASN A 292 12.32 23.57 -16.21
CA ASN A 292 11.38 23.22 -15.16
C ASN A 292 11.47 24.08 -13.89
N LYS A 293 12.50 24.94 -13.75
CA LYS A 293 12.73 25.83 -12.60
C LYS A 293 12.98 25.12 -11.26
N MET A 294 13.35 23.85 -11.30
CA MET A 294 13.61 23.02 -10.14
C MET A 294 15.11 22.69 -10.01
N ASN A 295 15.81 23.46 -9.17
CA ASN A 295 17.21 23.18 -8.82
C ASN A 295 17.31 22.06 -7.76
N ALA A 296 18.55 21.61 -7.48
CA ALA A 296 18.81 20.53 -6.52
C ALA A 296 18.20 20.79 -5.12
N ARG A 297 18.27 22.04 -4.62
CA ARG A 297 17.70 22.42 -3.33
C ARG A 297 16.18 22.31 -3.34
N ASN A 298 15.52 22.82 -4.38
CA ASN A 298 14.06 22.80 -4.52
C ASN A 298 13.54 21.37 -4.60
N ILE A 299 14.23 20.51 -5.35
CA ILE A 299 13.86 19.09 -5.47
C ILE A 299 14.08 18.33 -4.16
N ALA A 300 15.20 18.56 -3.48
CA ALA A 300 15.44 17.95 -2.18
C ALA A 300 14.36 18.34 -1.15
N MET A 301 13.94 19.62 -1.11
CA MET A 301 12.89 20.09 -0.20
C MET A 301 11.54 19.40 -0.42
N VAL A 302 11.17 19.08 -1.67
CA VAL A 302 9.89 18.40 -1.95
C VAL A 302 9.97 16.89 -1.75
N PHE A 303 11.14 16.26 -1.87
CA PHE A 303 11.29 14.82 -1.69
C PHE A 303 11.59 14.42 -0.24
N ALA A 304 12.42 15.18 0.48
CA ALA A 304 12.86 14.82 1.84
C ALA A 304 11.71 14.48 2.81
N PRO A 305 10.59 15.23 2.85
CA PRO A 305 9.46 14.88 3.74
C PRO A 305 8.78 13.55 3.40
N ASN A 306 8.96 13.04 2.18
CA ASN A 306 8.37 11.76 1.74
C ASN A 306 9.32 10.57 1.97
N MET A 307 10.57 10.81 2.38
CA MET A 307 11.58 9.74 2.57
C MET A 307 11.60 9.17 3.98
N THR A 308 10.95 9.82 4.95
CA THR A 308 10.92 9.39 6.35
C THR A 308 9.57 9.72 7.00
N GLN A 309 9.06 8.82 7.84
CA GLN A 309 7.84 9.05 8.63
C GLN A 309 8.13 9.70 9.99
N LEU A 310 9.41 9.85 10.36
CA LEU A 310 9.81 10.27 11.70
C LEU A 310 9.24 11.65 12.05
N TRP A 311 9.08 12.56 11.08
CA TRP A 311 8.52 13.89 11.33
C TRP A 311 7.13 13.87 11.99
N VAL A 312 6.25 12.92 11.61
CA VAL A 312 4.90 12.81 12.17
C VAL A 312 4.93 12.15 13.55
N LYS A 313 5.74 11.10 13.74
CA LYS A 313 5.89 10.42 15.03
C LYS A 313 6.54 11.32 16.09
N TRP A 314 7.51 12.15 15.71
CA TRP A 314 8.14 13.10 16.63
C TRP A 314 7.20 14.22 17.07
N LEU A 315 6.33 14.73 16.19
CA LEU A 315 5.31 15.71 16.56
C LEU A 315 4.28 15.12 17.54
N ILE A 316 3.86 13.87 17.33
CA ILE A 316 2.87 13.21 18.18
C ILE A 316 3.47 12.72 19.51
N THR A 317 4.74 12.33 19.55
CA THR A 317 5.38 11.82 20.80
C THR A 317 5.98 12.95 21.66
N SER A 318 6.00 14.20 21.15
CA SER A 318 6.52 15.37 21.87
C SER A 318 5.43 16.30 22.42
N VAL A 319 4.15 15.89 22.28
CA VAL A 319 2.97 16.50 22.93
C VAL A 319 2.46 15.49 23.95
#